data_AF-A0A2H0QB02-F1
#
_entry.id   AF-A0A2H0QB02-F1
#
_cell.length_a   1.000
_cell.length_b   1.000
_cell.length_c   1.000
_cell.angle_alpha   90.00
_cell.angle_beta   90.00
_cell.angle_gamma   90.00
#
_symmetry.space_group_name_H-M   'P 1'
#
loop_
_entity.id
_entity.type
_entity.pdbx_description
1 polymer ?
#
loop_
_entity_poly.entity_id
_entity_poly.type
_entity_poly.pdbx_seq_one_letter_code
_entity_poly.pdbx_strand_id
1 'polypeptide(L)'
;MNGAEYPDISDINFSETQEFFQNLPMFDGVTYNMQAMNITIIDQFITNYEYALLKEYFAREKTPVDTAMFVSALSQMWVFALYELLRTWRQRVRMILEAEQKGELDKLIDLKKDEGLPNLSTSSLAKDAKRIKEDKAFSERTKASMETVDGLWRLVHSFRINLAKHEIPGEKNKFHHFPGYGRINGSCGALDFEISQNKDHFRTLNRRDIAEMLRALKHAVKE
;
A
#
# COMPACT_ATOMS: atom_id res chain seq x y z
N MET A 1 12.91 18.59 11.96
CA MET A 1 13.24 18.29 10.55
C MET A 1 12.19 19.04 9.72
N ASN A 2 12.51 20.23 9.22
CA ASN A 2 13.05 20.54 7.88
C ASN A 2 12.05 20.35 6.71
N GLY A 3 10.98 21.15 6.69
CA GLY A 3 10.82 22.30 5.76
C GLY A 3 10.70 22.10 4.24
N ALA A 4 10.91 20.92 3.67
CA ALA A 4 10.59 20.65 2.26
C ALA A 4 10.29 19.15 2.08
N GLU A 5 9.12 18.70 2.53
CA GLU A 5 8.84 17.26 2.68
C GLU A 5 8.07 16.64 1.50
N TYR A 6 7.50 17.44 0.59
CA TYR A 6 6.76 16.93 -0.57
C TYR A 6 7.19 17.64 -1.87
N PRO A 7 7.44 16.89 -2.96
CA PRO A 7 7.73 17.46 -4.28
C PRO A 7 6.54 18.24 -4.83
N ASP A 8 6.77 19.24 -5.68
CA ASP A 8 5.68 19.89 -6.43
C ASP A 8 4.97 18.85 -7.31
N ILE A 9 3.69 19.07 -7.63
CA ILE A 9 2.92 18.14 -8.45
C ILE A 9 3.55 17.88 -9.82
N SER A 10 4.25 18.87 -10.39
CA SER A 10 4.96 18.74 -11.67
C SER A 10 6.23 17.90 -11.59
N ASP A 11 6.79 17.74 -10.39
CA ASP A 11 8.01 16.95 -10.13
C ASP A 11 7.69 15.50 -9.74
N ILE A 12 6.42 15.17 -9.49
CA ILE A 12 6.03 13.80 -9.11
C ILE A 12 6.00 12.91 -10.35
N ASN A 13 6.89 11.93 -10.36
CA ASN A 13 6.77 10.82 -11.31
C ASN A 13 5.84 9.74 -10.76
N PHE A 14 4.58 9.76 -11.21
CA PHE A 14 3.57 8.77 -10.78
C PHE A 14 3.87 7.35 -11.28
N SER A 15 4.70 7.16 -12.33
CA SER A 15 5.05 5.80 -12.80
C SER A 15 5.81 5.00 -11.75
N GLU A 16 6.49 5.68 -10.81
CA GLU A 16 7.34 5.06 -9.81
C GLU A 16 6.58 4.16 -8.84
N THR A 17 5.31 4.49 -8.57
CA THR A 17 4.42 3.63 -7.78
C THR A 17 4.15 2.32 -8.52
N GLN A 18 3.93 2.39 -9.83
CA GLN A 18 3.74 1.20 -10.67
C GLN A 18 5.02 0.38 -10.79
N GLU A 19 6.17 1.05 -10.98
CA GLU A 19 7.49 0.40 -11.03
C GLU A 19 7.80 -0.35 -9.73
N PHE A 20 7.47 0.22 -8.57
CA PHE A 20 7.58 -0.48 -7.28
C PHE A 20 6.83 -1.82 -7.30
N PHE A 21 5.56 -1.83 -7.71
CA PHE A 21 4.78 -3.06 -7.78
C PHE A 21 5.31 -4.03 -8.82
N GLN A 22 5.69 -3.56 -10.01
CA GLN A 22 6.24 -4.40 -11.08
C GLN A 22 7.55 -5.06 -10.69
N ASN A 23 8.35 -4.41 -9.83
CA ASN A 23 9.57 -4.99 -9.32
C ASN A 23 9.31 -6.04 -8.23
N LEU A 24 8.15 -6.09 -7.57
CA LEU A 24 7.87 -7.12 -6.59
C LEU A 24 7.79 -8.52 -7.24
N PRO A 25 8.36 -9.56 -6.60
CA PRO A 25 8.14 -10.94 -7.02
C PRO A 25 6.65 -11.29 -7.07
N MET A 26 6.25 -12.08 -8.07
CA MET A 26 4.87 -12.57 -8.27
C MET A 26 3.84 -11.50 -8.66
N PHE A 27 4.30 -10.30 -9.04
CA PHE A 27 3.47 -9.23 -9.62
C PHE A 27 3.38 -9.26 -11.15
N ASP A 28 3.88 -10.31 -11.81
CA ASP A 28 3.83 -10.46 -13.28
C ASP A 28 2.46 -10.93 -13.81
N GLY A 29 1.54 -11.33 -12.93
CA GLY A 29 0.17 -11.69 -13.29
C GLY A 29 -0.71 -10.48 -13.67
N VAL A 30 -1.68 -10.69 -14.57
CA VAL A 30 -2.60 -9.64 -15.05
C VAL A 30 -3.39 -8.99 -13.91
N THR A 31 -3.90 -9.79 -12.97
CA THR A 31 -4.77 -9.30 -11.89
C THR A 31 -4.06 -8.36 -10.92
N TYR A 32 -2.85 -8.70 -10.47
CA TYR A 32 -2.07 -7.84 -9.57
C TYR A 32 -1.58 -6.58 -10.29
N ASN A 33 -1.13 -6.70 -11.54
CA ASN A 33 -0.77 -5.54 -12.35
C ASN A 33 -1.94 -4.57 -12.53
N MET A 34 -3.14 -5.07 -12.80
CA MET A 34 -4.33 -4.23 -12.94
C MET A 34 -4.65 -3.49 -11.64
N GLN A 35 -4.53 -4.14 -10.48
CA GLN A 35 -4.74 -3.49 -9.18
C GLN A 35 -3.67 -2.43 -8.88
N ALA A 36 -2.40 -2.73 -9.17
CA ALA A 36 -1.28 -1.79 -9.03
C ALA A 36 -1.47 -0.55 -9.94
N MET A 37 -1.93 -0.77 -11.17
CA MET A 37 -2.25 0.30 -12.12
C MET A 37 -3.39 1.17 -11.61
N ASN A 38 -4.46 0.58 -11.08
CA ASN A 38 -5.57 1.33 -10.48
C ASN A 38 -5.10 2.21 -9.31
N ILE A 39 -4.26 1.69 -8.42
CA ILE A 39 -3.68 2.46 -7.30
C ILE A 39 -2.84 3.62 -7.83
N THR A 40 -2.06 3.41 -8.88
CA THR A 40 -1.19 4.42 -9.49
C THR A 40 -1.98 5.54 -10.16
N ILE A 41 -3.01 5.18 -10.93
CA ILE A 41 -3.89 6.16 -11.58
C ILE A 41 -4.59 7.01 -10.53
N ILE A 42 -5.20 6.37 -9.52
CA ILE A 42 -5.94 7.08 -8.50
C ILE A 42 -5.03 7.94 -7.62
N ASP A 43 -3.78 7.53 -7.36
CA ASP A 43 -2.78 8.35 -6.67
C ASP A 43 -2.58 9.71 -7.37
N GLN A 44 -2.46 9.72 -8.70
CA GLN A 44 -2.36 10.95 -9.47
C GLN A 44 -3.62 11.82 -9.36
N PHE A 45 -4.81 11.22 -9.48
CA PHE A 45 -6.07 11.96 -9.36
C PHE A 45 -6.23 12.60 -7.97
N ILE A 46 -6.01 11.83 -6.90
CA ILE A 46 -6.14 12.33 -5.53
C ILE A 46 -5.14 13.45 -5.28
N THR A 47 -3.89 13.27 -5.74
CA THR A 47 -2.86 14.30 -5.61
C THR A 47 -3.28 15.63 -6.23
N ASN A 48 -3.92 15.62 -7.40
CA ASN A 48 -4.45 16.85 -7.99
C ASN A 48 -5.52 17.51 -7.10
N TYR A 49 -6.43 16.73 -6.52
CA TYR A 49 -7.44 17.25 -5.60
C TYR A 49 -6.83 17.78 -4.29
N GLU A 50 -5.77 17.16 -3.78
CA GLU A 50 -5.04 17.64 -2.59
C GLU A 50 -4.43 19.03 -2.85
N TYR A 51 -3.76 19.24 -3.99
CA TYR A 51 -3.20 20.56 -4.33
C TYR A 51 -4.29 21.60 -4.59
N ALA A 52 -5.40 21.20 -5.21
CA ALA A 52 -6.55 22.08 -5.40
C ALA A 52 -7.16 22.50 -4.05
N LEU A 53 -7.32 21.54 -3.12
CA LEU A 53 -7.78 21.79 -1.76
C LEU A 53 -6.85 22.74 -1.02
N LEU A 54 -5.53 22.55 -1.14
CA LEU A 54 -4.55 23.43 -0.50
C LEU A 54 -4.67 24.88 -1.00
N LYS A 55 -4.78 25.07 -2.32
CA LYS A 55 -4.98 26.40 -2.93
C LYS A 55 -6.27 27.04 -2.43
N GLU A 56 -7.36 26.28 -2.37
CA GLU A 56 -8.64 26.76 -1.87
C GLU A 56 -8.59 27.13 -0.38
N TYR A 57 -7.92 26.30 0.43
CA TYR A 57 -7.75 26.52 1.86
C TYR A 57 -7.02 27.83 2.15
N PHE A 58 -5.92 28.09 1.44
CA PHE A 58 -5.19 29.35 1.57
C PHE A 58 -6.00 30.55 1.08
N ALA A 59 -6.72 30.42 -0.04
CA ALA A 59 -7.52 31.52 -0.59
C ALA A 59 -8.72 31.91 0.31
N ARG A 60 -9.32 30.95 1.01
CA ARG A 60 -10.48 31.18 1.88
C ARG A 60 -10.12 31.54 3.32
N GLU A 61 -8.87 31.31 3.74
CA GLU A 61 -8.41 31.36 5.14
C GLU A 61 -9.31 30.56 6.12
N LYS A 62 -10.02 29.56 5.57
CA LYS A 62 -10.99 28.73 6.27
C LYS A 62 -11.08 27.39 5.57
N THR A 63 -11.24 26.32 6.36
CA THR A 63 -11.41 24.95 5.85
C THR A 63 -12.57 24.87 4.85
N PRO A 64 -12.32 24.53 3.57
CA PRO A 64 -13.35 24.23 2.60
C PRO A 64 -13.89 22.82 2.89
N VAL A 65 -14.95 22.76 3.70
CA VAL A 65 -15.43 21.50 4.30
C VAL A 65 -15.76 20.46 3.23
N ASP A 66 -16.50 20.82 2.18
CA ASP A 66 -16.93 19.87 1.15
C ASP A 66 -15.74 19.26 0.39
N THR A 67 -14.79 20.09 -0.05
CA THR A 67 -13.57 19.66 -0.75
C THR A 67 -12.69 18.82 0.18
N ALA A 68 -12.54 19.21 1.45
CA ALA A 68 -11.77 18.46 2.44
C ALA A 68 -12.40 17.08 2.71
N MET A 69 -13.71 16.99 2.84
CA MET A 69 -14.43 15.73 3.01
C MET A 69 -14.26 14.81 1.78
N PHE A 70 -14.33 15.38 0.58
CA PHE A 70 -14.12 14.63 -0.67
C PHE A 70 -12.70 14.05 -0.75
N VAL A 71 -11.67 14.88 -0.50
CA VAL A 71 -10.26 14.43 -0.45
C VAL A 71 -10.04 13.38 0.64
N SER A 72 -10.65 13.55 1.80
CA SER A 72 -10.61 12.56 2.89
C SER A 72 -11.15 11.21 2.44
N ALA A 73 -12.34 11.19 1.83
CA ALA A 73 -12.98 9.95 1.38
C ALA A 73 -12.13 9.21 0.35
N LEU A 74 -11.61 9.93 -0.67
CA LEU A 74 -10.74 9.33 -1.67
C LEU A 74 -9.44 8.79 -1.06
N SER A 75 -8.83 9.54 -0.12
CA SER A 75 -7.61 9.12 0.56
C SER A 75 -7.82 7.83 1.34
N GLN A 76 -8.93 7.71 2.06
CA GLN A 76 -9.28 6.49 2.80
C GLN A 76 -9.48 5.29 1.86
N MET A 77 -10.22 5.48 0.76
CA MET A 77 -10.43 4.43 -0.25
C MET A 77 -9.10 3.96 -0.86
N TRP A 78 -8.19 4.88 -1.15
CA TRP A 78 -6.87 4.55 -1.68
C TRP A 78 -6.03 3.77 -0.68
N VAL A 79 -6.01 4.17 0.61
CA VAL A 79 -5.31 3.44 1.67
C VAL A 79 -5.86 2.03 1.83
N PHE A 80 -7.18 1.85 1.73
CA PHE A 80 -7.80 0.53 1.79
C PHE A 80 -7.45 -0.34 0.57
N ALA A 81 -7.47 0.23 -0.64
CA ALA A 81 -7.07 -0.49 -1.85
C ALA A 81 -5.60 -0.93 -1.80
N LEU A 82 -4.70 -0.04 -1.38
CA LEU A 82 -3.28 -0.34 -1.19
C LEU A 82 -3.07 -1.43 -0.14
N TYR A 83 -3.76 -1.32 0.99
CA TYR A 83 -3.73 -2.33 2.04
C TYR A 83 -4.13 -3.71 1.50
N GLU A 84 -5.27 -3.80 0.80
CA GLU A 84 -5.76 -5.10 0.31
C GLU A 84 -4.82 -5.71 -0.75
N LEU A 85 -4.22 -4.91 -1.62
CA LEU A 85 -3.22 -5.39 -2.57
C LEU A 85 -1.99 -5.96 -1.86
N LEU A 86 -1.38 -5.18 -0.95
CA LEU A 86 -0.21 -5.61 -0.18
C LEU A 86 -0.52 -6.84 0.68
N ARG A 87 -1.71 -6.89 1.31
CA ARG A 87 -2.17 -8.03 2.11
C ARG A 87 -2.22 -9.29 1.27
N THR A 88 -2.83 -9.20 0.10
CA THR A 88 -3.06 -10.35 -0.79
C THR A 88 -1.74 -10.87 -1.34
N TRP A 89 -0.83 -9.99 -1.75
CA TRP A 89 0.52 -10.36 -2.17
C TRP A 89 1.29 -11.05 -1.03
N ARG A 90 1.33 -10.46 0.17
CA ARG A 90 2.04 -11.04 1.33
C ARG A 90 1.49 -12.41 1.71
N GLN A 91 0.17 -12.59 1.67
CA GLN A 91 -0.46 -13.89 1.94
C GLN A 91 -0.02 -14.95 0.94
N ARG A 92 -0.01 -14.62 -0.35
CA ARG A 92 0.45 -15.52 -1.41
C ARG A 92 1.92 -15.91 -1.23
N VAL A 93 2.79 -14.92 -1.00
CA VAL A 93 4.21 -15.18 -0.77
C VAL A 93 4.42 -16.07 0.45
N ARG A 94 3.77 -15.79 1.59
CA ARG A 94 3.86 -16.63 2.79
C ARG A 94 3.42 -18.06 2.52
N MET A 95 2.28 -18.25 1.86
CA MET A 95 1.76 -19.57 1.52
C MET A 95 2.78 -20.39 0.70
N ILE A 96 3.44 -19.79 -0.29
CA ILE A 96 4.44 -20.48 -1.12
C ILE A 96 5.72 -20.76 -0.32
N LEU A 97 6.22 -19.79 0.45
CA LEU A 97 7.43 -19.97 1.26
C LEU A 97 7.24 -21.01 2.38
N GLU A 98 6.05 -21.07 2.99
CA GLU A 98 5.71 -22.12 3.96
C GLU A 98 5.63 -23.50 3.29
N ALA A 99 5.11 -23.58 2.05
CA ALA A 99 5.11 -24.82 1.28
C ALA A 99 6.55 -25.22 0.87
N GLU A 100 7.42 -24.28 0.53
CA GLU A 100 8.86 -24.53 0.29
C GLU A 100 9.51 -25.17 1.53
N GLN A 101 9.31 -24.58 2.71
CA GLN A 101 9.87 -25.09 3.97
C GLN A 101 9.38 -26.50 4.34
N LYS A 102 8.13 -26.84 3.99
CA LYS A 102 7.54 -28.16 4.25
C LYS A 102 7.83 -29.19 3.16
N GLY A 103 8.46 -28.81 2.05
CA GLY A 103 8.63 -29.69 0.88
C GLY A 103 7.33 -29.98 0.14
N GLU A 104 6.35 -29.07 0.20
CA GLU A 104 4.98 -29.24 -0.30
C GLU A 104 4.67 -28.42 -1.56
N LEU A 105 5.68 -27.83 -2.21
CA LEU A 105 5.48 -27.00 -3.41
C LEU A 105 4.78 -27.75 -4.54
N ASP A 106 5.01 -29.05 -4.69
CA ASP A 106 4.36 -29.88 -5.72
C ASP A 106 2.83 -29.89 -5.58
N LYS A 107 2.31 -29.82 -4.35
CA LYS A 107 0.86 -29.71 -4.11
C LYS A 107 0.29 -28.44 -4.75
N LEU A 108 1.00 -27.31 -4.62
CA LEU A 108 0.58 -26.03 -5.21
C LEU A 108 0.72 -26.01 -6.73
N ILE A 109 1.74 -26.69 -7.27
CA ILE A 109 1.96 -26.83 -8.71
C ILE A 109 0.85 -27.66 -9.35
N ASP A 110 0.41 -28.72 -8.66
CA ASP A 110 -0.61 -29.65 -9.15
C ASP A 110 -2.06 -29.13 -9.05
N LEU A 111 -2.33 -28.07 -8.28
CA LEU A 111 -3.66 -27.43 -8.17
C LEU A 111 -4.30 -27.07 -9.53
N LYS A 112 -3.48 -26.85 -10.56
CA LYS A 112 -3.96 -26.53 -11.92
C LYS A 112 -4.69 -27.71 -12.59
N LYS A 113 -4.50 -28.94 -12.12
CA LYS A 113 -5.01 -30.15 -12.77
C LYS A 113 -6.49 -30.45 -12.46
N ASP A 114 -7.05 -29.87 -11.39
CA ASP A 114 -8.38 -30.24 -10.88
C ASP A 114 -9.54 -29.34 -11.34
N GLU A 115 -9.28 -28.20 -11.98
CA GLU A 115 -10.33 -27.25 -12.38
C GLU A 115 -10.58 -27.30 -13.91
N GLY A 116 -11.74 -27.79 -14.32
CA GLY A 116 -12.12 -27.96 -15.73
C GLY A 116 -12.19 -26.67 -16.58
N LEU A 117 -12.20 -25.50 -15.93
CA LEU A 117 -12.00 -24.19 -16.58
C LEU A 117 -10.69 -23.57 -16.05
N PRO A 118 -9.86 -22.94 -16.90
CA PRO A 118 -8.60 -22.35 -16.48
C PRO A 118 -8.84 -21.14 -15.58
N ASN A 119 -8.73 -21.34 -14.27
CA ASN A 119 -8.68 -20.27 -13.30
C ASN A 119 -7.31 -19.59 -13.35
N LEU A 120 -7.30 -18.30 -13.72
CA LEU A 120 -6.08 -17.51 -13.87
C LEU A 120 -5.29 -17.43 -12.56
N SER A 121 -5.99 -17.43 -11.42
CA SER A 121 -5.37 -17.32 -10.10
C SER A 121 -4.62 -18.60 -9.70
N THR A 122 -5.22 -19.78 -9.92
CA THR A 122 -4.56 -21.07 -9.64
C THR A 122 -3.41 -21.32 -10.61
N SER A 123 -3.59 -20.96 -11.88
CA SER A 123 -2.52 -21.05 -12.89
C SER A 123 -1.31 -20.17 -12.55
N SER A 124 -1.56 -18.94 -12.10
CA SER A 124 -0.51 -18.02 -11.68
C SER A 124 0.17 -18.53 -10.40
N LEU A 125 -0.58 -19.09 -9.45
CA LEU A 125 -0.02 -19.65 -8.22
C LEU A 125 0.92 -20.82 -8.49
N ALA A 126 0.48 -21.77 -9.33
CA ALA A 126 1.30 -22.91 -9.73
C ALA A 126 2.58 -22.47 -10.44
N LYS A 127 2.51 -21.43 -11.28
CA LYS A 127 3.69 -20.84 -11.95
C LYS A 127 4.69 -20.30 -10.93
N ASP A 128 4.23 -19.55 -9.93
CA ASP A 128 5.11 -18.97 -8.90
C ASP A 128 5.74 -20.04 -8.00
N ALA A 129 4.94 -21.03 -7.58
CA ALA A 129 5.44 -22.17 -6.80
C ALA A 129 6.51 -22.95 -7.56
N LYS A 130 6.28 -23.20 -8.85
CA LYS A 130 7.28 -23.82 -9.75
C LYS A 130 8.55 -22.96 -9.85
N ARG A 131 8.41 -21.64 -10.00
CA ARG A 131 9.55 -20.72 -10.08
C ARG A 131 10.38 -20.73 -8.79
N ILE A 132 9.74 -20.73 -7.61
CA ILE A 132 10.44 -20.86 -6.32
C ILE A 132 11.17 -22.20 -6.23
N LYS A 133 10.57 -23.29 -6.71
CA LYS A 133 11.19 -24.63 -6.71
C LYS A 133 12.43 -24.72 -7.62
N GLU A 134 12.39 -24.06 -8.77
CA GLU A 134 13.41 -24.19 -9.83
C GLU A 134 14.50 -23.10 -9.76
N ASP A 135 14.19 -21.93 -9.22
CA ASP A 135 15.07 -20.75 -9.21
C ASP A 135 15.33 -20.28 -7.77
N LYS A 136 16.49 -20.68 -7.23
CA LYS A 136 16.94 -20.26 -5.90
C LYS A 136 17.11 -18.74 -5.79
N ALA A 137 17.59 -18.06 -6.83
CA ALA A 137 17.76 -16.61 -6.79
C ALA A 137 16.40 -15.90 -6.67
N PHE A 138 15.38 -16.40 -7.36
CA PHE A 138 14.01 -15.92 -7.19
C PHE A 138 13.45 -16.17 -5.79
N SER A 139 13.75 -17.32 -5.18
CA SER A 139 13.36 -17.61 -3.78
C SER A 139 13.99 -16.63 -2.78
N GLU A 140 15.29 -16.40 -2.87
CA GLU A 140 15.99 -15.43 -1.99
C GLU A 140 15.48 -14.00 -2.21
N ARG A 141 15.31 -13.58 -3.45
CA ARG A 141 14.74 -12.25 -3.78
C ARG A 141 13.31 -12.08 -3.24
N THR A 142 12.51 -13.14 -3.26
CA THR A 142 11.16 -13.14 -2.68
C THR A 142 11.18 -12.94 -1.17
N LYS A 143 12.12 -13.57 -0.47
CA LYS A 143 12.32 -13.39 0.97
C LYS A 143 12.80 -11.96 1.30
N ALA A 144 13.80 -11.46 0.57
CA ALA A 144 14.32 -10.09 0.74
C ALA A 144 13.26 -9.02 0.45
N SER A 145 12.42 -9.22 -0.58
CA SER A 145 11.31 -8.30 -0.88
C SER A 145 10.26 -8.28 0.23
N MET A 146 9.98 -9.42 0.87
CA MET A 146 9.05 -9.50 2.01
C MET A 146 9.52 -8.70 3.22
N GLU A 147 10.83 -8.70 3.48
CA GLU A 147 11.47 -7.93 4.53
C GLU A 147 11.47 -6.42 4.21
N THR A 148 11.87 -6.07 2.99
CA THR A 148 11.90 -4.68 2.49
C THR A 148 10.54 -4.01 2.59
N VAL A 149 9.46 -4.72 2.23
CA VAL A 149 8.08 -4.18 2.26
C VAL A 149 7.47 -4.22 3.67
N ASP A 150 8.06 -4.92 4.64
CA ASP A 150 7.41 -5.15 5.94
C ASP A 150 7.14 -3.85 6.72
N GLY A 151 8.08 -2.91 6.70
CA GLY A 151 7.92 -1.60 7.35
C GLY A 151 6.75 -0.80 6.78
N LEU A 152 6.68 -0.70 5.45
CA LEU A 152 5.57 -0.06 4.73
C LEU A 152 4.25 -0.77 5.01
N TRP A 153 4.23 -2.10 4.96
CA TRP A 153 3.03 -2.89 5.23
C TRP A 153 2.48 -2.61 6.63
N ARG A 154 3.33 -2.63 7.67
CA ARG A 154 2.92 -2.34 9.05
C ARG A 154 2.35 -0.92 9.17
N LEU A 155 2.95 0.05 8.50
CA LEU A 155 2.46 1.43 8.44
C LEU A 155 1.05 1.49 7.86
N VAL A 156 0.87 0.94 6.64
CA VAL A 156 -0.41 0.92 5.92
C VAL A 156 -1.49 0.16 6.72
N HIS A 157 -1.15 -0.98 7.32
CA HIS A 157 -2.06 -1.75 8.17
C HIS A 157 -2.52 -0.95 9.38
N SER A 158 -1.61 -0.30 10.10
CA SER A 158 -1.96 0.55 11.25
C SER A 158 -2.83 1.72 10.83
N PHE A 159 -2.52 2.36 9.70
CA PHE A 159 -3.33 3.47 9.20
C PHE A 159 -4.74 3.02 8.81
N ARG A 160 -4.85 1.88 8.11
CA ARG A 160 -6.14 1.28 7.76
C ARG A 160 -6.99 0.97 8.99
N ILE A 161 -6.39 0.46 10.08
CA ILE A 161 -7.11 0.20 11.34
C ILE A 161 -7.62 1.50 11.95
N ASN A 162 -6.75 2.52 12.04
CA ASN A 162 -7.12 3.83 12.58
C ASN A 162 -8.31 4.45 11.81
N LEU A 163 -8.27 4.42 10.48
CA LEU A 163 -9.33 4.94 9.63
C LEU A 163 -10.64 4.14 9.72
N ALA A 164 -10.56 2.80 9.68
CA ALA A 164 -11.74 1.94 9.57
C ALA A 164 -12.40 1.59 10.90
N LYS A 165 -11.63 1.50 11.98
CA LYS A 165 -12.10 1.05 13.30
C LYS A 165 -12.04 2.14 14.35
N HIS A 166 -11.30 3.21 14.12
CA HIS A 166 -11.05 4.24 15.13
C HIS A 166 -10.33 3.71 16.38
N GLU A 167 -9.70 2.53 16.26
CA GLU A 167 -9.03 1.79 17.33
C GLU A 167 -7.51 1.85 17.23
N ILE A 168 -6.83 1.77 18.37
CA ILE A 168 -5.37 1.57 18.43
C ILE A 168 -5.02 0.13 17.99
N PRO A 169 -4.12 -0.07 17.01
CA PRO A 169 -3.74 -1.41 16.57
C PRO A 169 -3.24 -2.29 17.73
N GLY A 170 -3.82 -3.48 17.87
CA GLY A 170 -3.43 -4.45 18.91
C GLY A 170 -4.10 -4.24 20.27
N GLU A 171 -4.83 -3.15 20.48
CA GLU A 171 -5.54 -2.88 21.74
C GLU A 171 -7.06 -2.90 21.54
N LYS A 172 -7.72 -4.02 21.90
CA LYS A 172 -9.20 -4.12 21.82
C LYS A 172 -9.87 -3.03 22.66
N ASN A 173 -10.91 -2.41 22.10
CA ASN A 173 -11.76 -1.39 22.75
C ASN A 173 -11.02 -0.12 23.21
N LYS A 174 -9.84 0.19 22.64
CA LYS A 174 -9.15 1.47 22.87
C LYS A 174 -9.22 2.33 21.62
N PHE A 175 -9.79 3.52 21.76
CA PHE A 175 -10.06 4.43 20.65
C PHE A 175 -9.03 5.56 20.59
N HIS A 176 -8.79 6.11 19.40
CA HIS A 176 -7.98 7.31 19.23
C HIS A 176 -8.67 8.55 19.79
N HIS A 177 -7.91 9.58 20.17
CA HIS A 177 -8.44 10.82 20.74
C HIS A 177 -9.24 11.64 19.71
N PHE A 178 -8.78 11.66 18.45
CA PHE A 178 -9.47 12.27 17.31
C PHE A 178 -9.59 11.28 16.14
N PRO A 179 -10.44 10.25 16.26
CA PRO A 179 -10.50 9.19 15.28
C PRO A 179 -11.09 9.69 13.96
N GLY A 180 -10.36 9.48 12.85
CA GLY A 180 -10.83 9.85 11.51
C GLY A 180 -10.89 11.35 11.22
N TYR A 181 -10.46 12.21 12.15
CA TYR A 181 -10.36 13.66 11.91
C TYR A 181 -9.07 13.97 11.15
N GLY A 182 -9.20 14.25 9.86
CA GLY A 182 -8.09 14.69 9.01
C GLY A 182 -7.94 16.21 9.02
N ARG A 183 -6.73 16.72 9.30
CA ARG A 183 -6.40 18.15 9.13
C ARG A 183 -5.75 18.37 7.77
N ILE A 184 -6.04 19.47 7.10
CA ILE A 184 -5.38 19.78 5.82
C ILE A 184 -3.90 20.03 6.10
N ASN A 185 -3.02 19.24 5.48
CA ASN A 185 -1.59 19.42 5.53
C ASN A 185 -1.22 20.68 4.73
N GLY A 186 -0.58 21.65 5.39
CA GLY A 186 -0.23 22.93 4.76
C GLY A 186 0.85 22.87 3.68
N SER A 187 1.53 21.72 3.52
CA SER A 187 2.62 21.53 2.56
C SER A 187 2.19 20.81 1.30
N CYS A 188 1.25 19.85 1.39
CA CYS A 188 0.83 19.03 0.25
C CYS A 188 -0.68 18.94 0.02
N GLY A 189 -1.50 19.47 0.95
CA GLY A 189 -2.96 19.44 0.84
C GLY A 189 -3.61 18.10 1.14
N ALA A 190 -2.83 17.05 1.38
CA ALA A 190 -3.34 15.78 1.91
C ALA A 190 -3.92 15.97 3.31
N LEU A 191 -4.73 15.02 3.77
CA LEU A 191 -5.26 15.06 5.13
C LEU A 191 -4.35 14.31 6.09
N ASP A 192 -3.88 15.03 7.10
CA ASP A 192 -3.10 14.57 8.24
C ASP A 192 -3.99 13.91 9.28
N PHE A 193 -3.73 12.63 9.55
CA PHE A 193 -4.41 11.84 10.57
C PHE A 193 -3.47 11.51 11.72
N GLU A 194 -3.99 11.56 12.95
CA GLU A 194 -3.25 11.09 14.11
C GLU A 194 -3.30 9.56 14.19
N ILE A 195 -2.13 8.93 14.11
CA ILE A 195 -1.97 7.50 14.30
C ILE A 195 -1.20 7.26 15.60
N SER A 196 -1.89 6.71 16.59
CA SER A 196 -1.25 6.23 17.83
C SER A 196 -0.40 5.00 17.52
N GLN A 197 0.88 5.06 17.88
CA GLN A 197 1.73 3.87 17.93
C GLN A 197 1.49 3.11 19.24
N ASN A 198 1.41 3.84 20.36
CA ASN A 198 1.12 3.37 21.72
C ASN A 198 0.24 4.41 22.45
N LYS A 199 -0.19 4.15 23.70
CA LYS A 199 -1.04 5.06 24.51
C LYS A 199 -0.53 6.51 24.61
N ASP A 200 0.79 6.71 24.64
CA ASP A 200 1.40 8.01 24.92
C ASP A 200 2.16 8.61 23.72
N HIS A 201 2.14 7.93 22.56
CA HIS A 201 2.85 8.41 21.37
C HIS A 201 1.95 8.33 20.14
N PHE A 202 1.62 9.49 19.59
CA PHE A 202 0.96 9.65 18.31
C PHE A 202 1.93 10.30 17.33
N ARG A 203 1.81 9.90 16.06
CA ARG A 203 2.41 10.62 14.95
C ARG A 203 1.32 11.05 13.99
N THR A 204 1.60 12.08 13.22
CA THR A 204 0.79 12.43 12.07
C THR A 204 1.21 11.56 10.88
N LEU A 205 0.22 11.09 10.12
CA LEU A 205 0.43 10.43 8.84
C LEU A 205 -0.68 10.83 7.89
N ASN A 206 -0.32 11.06 6.64
CA ASN A 206 -1.25 11.25 5.55
C ASN A 206 -1.00 10.25 4.42
N ARG A 207 -1.87 10.30 3.41
CA ARG A 207 -1.77 9.45 2.22
C ARG A 207 -0.49 9.71 1.41
N ARG A 208 -0.04 10.97 1.33
CA ARG A 208 1.16 11.36 0.57
C ARG A 208 2.42 10.76 1.16
N ASP A 209 2.54 10.65 2.48
CA ASP A 209 3.66 9.97 3.13
C ASP A 209 3.83 8.55 2.60
N ILE A 210 2.73 7.81 2.48
CA ILE A 210 2.73 6.43 1.99
C ILE A 210 3.06 6.38 0.49
N ALA A 211 2.53 7.32 -0.29
CA ALA A 211 2.82 7.41 -1.72
C ALA A 211 4.32 7.69 -1.96
N GLU A 212 4.93 8.63 -1.23
CA GLU A 212 6.36 8.89 -1.35
C GLU A 212 7.21 7.70 -0.89
N MET A 213 6.80 6.98 0.15
CA MET A 213 7.48 5.76 0.60
C MET A 213 7.45 4.65 -0.46
N LEU A 214 6.33 4.46 -1.17
CA LEU A 214 6.25 3.50 -2.29
C LEU A 214 7.27 3.85 -3.37
N ARG A 215 7.32 5.12 -3.78
CA ARG A 215 8.24 5.62 -4.81
C ARG A 215 9.70 5.50 -4.38
N ALA A 216 10.00 5.76 -3.11
CA ALA A 216 11.35 5.59 -2.56
C ALA A 216 11.82 4.12 -2.53
N LEU A 217 10.91 3.17 -2.34
CA LEU A 217 11.24 1.74 -2.24
C LEU A 217 11.39 1.04 -3.61
N LYS A 218 11.10 1.71 -4.74
CA LYS A 218 11.07 1.09 -6.07
C LYS A 218 12.34 0.34 -6.47
N HIS A 219 13.51 0.82 -6.05
CA HIS A 219 14.82 0.20 -6.35
C HIS A 219 15.19 -0.88 -5.34
N ALA A 220 14.81 -0.73 -4.08
CA ALA A 220 15.13 -1.67 -3.00
C ALA A 220 14.50 -3.05 -3.19
N VAL A 221 13.40 -3.14 -3.97
CA VAL A 221 12.73 -4.40 -4.30
C VAL A 221 13.21 -5.01 -5.63
N LYS A 222 14.08 -4.32 -6.38
CA LYS A 222 14.60 -4.78 -7.67
C LYS A 222 15.80 -5.70 -7.50
N GLU A 223 16.68 -5.36 -6.56
CA GLU A 223 17.90 -6.11 -6.18
C GLU A 223 17.59 -7.41 -5.43
#